data_AF-A0A9D7PE98-F1
#
_entry.id   AF-A0A9D7PE98-F1
#
_cell.length_a   1.000
_cell.length_b   1.000
_cell.length_c   1.000
_cell.angle_alpha   90.00
_cell.angle_beta   90.00
_cell.angle_gamma   90.00
#
_symmetry.space_group_name_H-M   'P 1'
#
loop_
_entity.id
_entity.type
_entity.pdbx_description
1 polymer ?
#
loop_
_entity_poly.entity_id
_entity_poly.type
_entity_poly.pdbx_seq_one_letter_code
_entity_poly.pdbx_strand_id
1 'polypeptide(L)'
;MSVDYQALKAENITRYGTDIGRIGKMLLADRYDNRTHFIFELLQNAEDALRRRPSAWAGERSVRFDLSADQLVITHHGQPFDASDVKGVCGIDESTKTITSIGRFGIGFKSVYSFTKRPEIHSGDEAFGIDTFVWPTSVEPIERTPSQTKIVLPLDADDKNAQAEIEEGLQGLGPRTLLFLRHIKEISWMVGGAPAGLYFRDDPKTLGHGVRQIALMGQQDGREIEERWLVFSRSRQWRHPRWLRRDRVFSVCRTGCCA
;
A
#
# COMPACT_ATOMS: atom_id res chain seq x y z
N MET A 1 -15.72 -2.74 18.05
CA MET A 1 -16.89 -3.52 17.55
C MET A 1 -16.61 -3.79 16.09
N SER A 2 -16.52 -5.06 15.73
CA SER A 2 -16.30 -5.49 14.36
C SER A 2 -17.52 -5.25 13.48
N VAL A 3 -17.30 -5.12 12.17
CA VAL A 3 -18.38 -4.98 11.18
C VAL A 3 -19.20 -6.28 11.09
N ASP A 4 -20.52 -6.14 10.91
CA ASP A 4 -21.38 -7.26 10.49
C ASP A 4 -21.11 -7.59 9.01
N TYR A 5 -20.23 -8.56 8.78
CA TYR A 5 -19.87 -8.98 7.44
C TYR A 5 -21.03 -9.60 6.66
N GLN A 6 -22.00 -10.24 7.33
CA GLN A 6 -23.16 -10.83 6.65
C GLN A 6 -24.08 -9.73 6.11
N ALA A 7 -24.36 -8.71 6.93
CA ALA A 7 -25.12 -7.55 6.49
C ALA A 7 -24.42 -6.81 5.34
N LEU A 8 -23.11 -6.57 5.45
CA LEU A 8 -22.34 -5.90 4.39
C LEU A 8 -22.29 -6.74 3.10
N LYS A 9 -22.17 -8.06 3.20
CA LYS A 9 -22.24 -8.96 2.04
C LYS A 9 -23.61 -8.91 1.37
N ALA A 10 -24.69 -8.92 2.14
CA ALA A 10 -26.05 -8.81 1.59
C ALA A 10 -26.29 -7.46 0.89
N GLU A 11 -25.78 -6.36 1.47
CA GLU A 11 -25.77 -5.04 0.83
C GLU A 11 -25.00 -5.07 -0.50
N ASN A 12 -23.79 -5.64 -0.51
CA ASN A 12 -22.96 -5.72 -1.70
C ASN A 12 -23.54 -6.63 -2.80
N ILE A 13 -24.21 -7.72 -2.45
CA ILE A 13 -24.96 -8.56 -3.42
C ILE A 13 -26.10 -7.74 -4.03
N THR A 14 -26.84 -6.99 -3.22
CA THR A 14 -27.93 -6.13 -3.71
C THR A 14 -27.41 -5.04 -4.64
N ARG A 15 -26.25 -4.45 -4.32
CA ARG A 15 -25.67 -3.32 -5.06
C ARG A 15 -24.94 -3.72 -6.33
N TYR A 16 -24.14 -4.79 -6.30
CA TYR A 16 -23.26 -5.19 -7.39
C TYR A 16 -23.71 -6.47 -8.12
N GLY A 17 -24.73 -7.15 -7.61
CA GLY A 17 -25.18 -8.43 -8.12
C GLY A 17 -24.25 -9.60 -7.79
N THR A 18 -24.58 -10.77 -8.33
CA THR A 18 -23.83 -12.02 -8.13
C THR A 18 -22.70 -12.23 -9.13
N ASP A 19 -22.75 -11.53 -10.27
CA ASP A 19 -21.80 -11.68 -11.39
C ASP A 19 -20.52 -10.85 -11.23
N ILE A 20 -20.37 -10.16 -10.11
CA ILE A 20 -19.26 -9.22 -9.88
C ILE A 20 -17.89 -9.88 -9.93
N GLY A 21 -17.79 -11.20 -9.68
CA GLY A 21 -16.56 -11.97 -9.86
C GLY A 21 -16.07 -12.00 -11.31
N ARG A 22 -17.01 -12.08 -12.26
CA ARG A 22 -16.70 -12.07 -13.69
C ARG A 22 -16.40 -10.65 -14.16
N ILE A 23 -17.22 -9.68 -13.75
CA ILE A 23 -17.09 -8.27 -14.13
C ILE A 23 -15.80 -7.65 -13.56
N GLY A 24 -15.47 -7.97 -12.30
CA GLY A 24 -14.27 -7.51 -11.62
C GLY A 24 -12.98 -7.87 -12.36
N LYS A 25 -12.89 -9.10 -12.90
CA LYS A 25 -11.74 -9.52 -13.71
C LYS A 25 -11.58 -8.68 -14.98
N MET A 26 -12.69 -8.34 -15.66
CA MET A 26 -12.65 -7.47 -16.84
C MET A 26 -12.21 -6.05 -16.47
N LEU A 27 -12.70 -5.50 -15.35
CA LEU A 27 -12.32 -4.17 -14.87
C LEU A 27 -10.83 -4.04 -14.51
N LEU A 28 -10.20 -5.14 -14.10
CA LEU A 28 -8.77 -5.18 -13.77
C LEU A 28 -7.89 -5.36 -15.01
N ALA A 29 -8.31 -6.17 -15.98
CA ALA A 29 -7.56 -6.45 -17.19
C ALA A 29 -7.22 -5.18 -17.99
N ASP A 30 -8.13 -4.20 -18.02
CA ASP A 30 -7.94 -2.95 -18.77
C ASP A 30 -7.11 -1.89 -18.02
N ARG A 31 -6.73 -2.13 -16.74
CA ARG A 31 -6.16 -1.09 -15.86
C ARG A 31 -4.75 -1.37 -15.36
N TYR A 32 -4.28 -2.61 -15.41
CA TYR A 32 -2.99 -2.98 -14.83
C TYR A 32 -2.15 -3.80 -15.82
N ASP A 33 -1.45 -3.12 -16.73
CA ASP A 33 -0.46 -3.74 -17.63
C ASP A 33 0.70 -4.39 -16.87
N ASN A 34 0.95 -3.95 -15.62
CA ASN A 34 1.90 -4.56 -14.70
C ASN A 34 1.16 -5.16 -13.49
N ARG A 35 1.20 -6.49 -13.38
CA ARG A 35 0.55 -7.25 -12.29
C ARG A 35 1.08 -6.85 -10.92
N THR A 36 2.35 -6.48 -10.79
CA THR A 36 3.00 -6.14 -9.50
C THR A 36 2.67 -4.72 -9.00
N HIS A 37 1.85 -3.96 -9.74
CA HIS A 37 1.41 -2.62 -9.33
C HIS A 37 0.71 -2.61 -7.96
N PHE A 38 0.11 -3.74 -7.55
CA PHE A 38 -0.51 -3.88 -6.23
C PHE A 38 0.44 -3.56 -5.07
N ILE A 39 1.76 -3.77 -5.24
CA ILE A 39 2.75 -3.47 -4.20
C ILE A 39 2.71 -1.98 -3.85
N PHE A 40 2.65 -1.10 -4.87
CA PHE A 40 2.54 0.34 -4.65
C PHE A 40 1.20 0.72 -4.01
N GLU A 41 0.10 0.09 -4.44
CA GLU A 41 -1.23 0.32 -3.85
C GLU A 41 -1.25 -0.07 -2.36
N LEU A 42 -0.65 -1.20 -1.98
CA LEU A 42 -0.53 -1.62 -0.59
C LEU A 42 0.37 -0.66 0.22
N LEU A 43 1.47 -0.17 -0.35
CA LEU A 43 2.30 0.85 0.28
C LEU A 43 1.53 2.15 0.51
N GLN A 44 0.71 2.59 -0.46
CA GLN A 44 -0.14 3.78 -0.29
C GLN A 44 -1.20 3.56 0.79
N ASN A 45 -1.84 2.39 0.84
CA ASN A 45 -2.80 2.05 1.90
C ASN A 45 -2.14 2.10 3.29
N ALA A 46 -0.93 1.55 3.42
CA ALA A 46 -0.16 1.60 4.66
C ALA A 46 0.24 3.04 5.04
N GLU A 47 0.68 3.84 4.06
CA GLU A 47 1.01 5.26 4.21
C GLU A 47 -0.20 6.08 4.69
N ASP A 48 -1.38 5.87 4.11
CA ASP A 48 -2.63 6.53 4.52
C ASP A 48 -3.10 6.07 5.90
N ALA A 49 -2.95 4.79 6.22
CA ALA A 49 -3.24 4.28 7.56
C ALA A 49 -2.28 4.88 8.61
N LEU A 50 -0.99 5.02 8.29
CA LEU A 50 -0.02 5.69 9.17
C LEU A 50 -0.31 7.19 9.31
N ARG A 51 -0.80 7.87 8.26
CA ARG A 51 -1.21 9.28 8.30
C ARG A 51 -2.36 9.53 9.28
N ARG A 52 -3.25 8.55 9.46
CA ARG A 52 -4.38 8.63 10.42
C ARG A 52 -3.96 8.43 11.87
N ARG A 53 -2.76 7.90 12.16
CA ARG A 53 -2.24 7.78 13.52
C ARG A 53 -2.04 9.18 14.15
N PRO A 54 -2.27 9.35 15.46
CA PRO A 54 -1.96 10.61 16.15
C PRO A 54 -0.51 11.03 15.95
N SER A 55 -0.23 12.32 15.89
CA SER A 55 1.14 12.84 15.71
C SER A 55 2.11 12.42 16.83
N ALA A 56 1.59 12.18 18.04
CA ALA A 56 2.35 11.69 19.19
C ALA A 56 2.61 10.16 19.16
N TRP A 57 2.05 9.44 18.19
CA TRP A 57 2.23 7.99 18.11
C TRP A 57 3.65 7.65 17.67
N ALA A 58 4.38 6.96 18.55
CA ALA A 58 5.78 6.59 18.40
C ALA A 58 5.97 5.11 17.98
N GLY A 59 4.98 4.52 17.30
CA GLY A 59 5.09 3.14 16.82
C GLY A 59 5.91 3.01 15.53
N GLU A 60 6.06 1.76 15.10
CA GLU A 60 6.83 1.39 13.92
C GLU A 60 6.30 2.06 12.65
N ARG A 61 7.22 2.43 11.76
CA ARG A 61 6.94 3.08 10.47
C ARG A 61 7.44 2.21 9.32
N SER A 62 7.32 0.89 9.49
CA SER A 62 7.77 -0.14 8.56
C SER A 62 6.58 -0.74 7.80
N VAL A 63 6.86 -1.21 6.59
CA VAL A 63 6.04 -2.17 5.86
C VAL A 63 6.91 -3.38 5.54
N ARG A 64 6.43 -4.57 5.89
CA ARG A 64 7.14 -5.82 5.69
C ARG A 64 6.36 -6.76 4.77
N PHE A 65 7.07 -7.39 3.84
CA PHE A 65 6.54 -8.39 2.92
C PHE A 65 7.19 -9.76 3.21
N ASP A 66 6.41 -10.73 3.64
CA ASP A 66 6.87 -12.10 3.87
C ASP A 66 6.31 -12.98 2.73
N LEU A 67 7.16 -13.31 1.76
CA LEU A 67 6.81 -14.09 0.58
C LEU A 67 7.24 -15.55 0.76
N SER A 68 6.27 -16.47 0.71
CA SER A 68 6.49 -17.92 0.63
C SER A 68 6.05 -18.45 -0.74
N ALA A 69 6.15 -19.77 -0.92
CA ALA A 69 5.72 -20.44 -2.15
C ALA A 69 4.19 -20.39 -2.36
N ASP A 70 3.43 -20.21 -1.29
CA ASP A 70 1.97 -20.36 -1.26
C ASP A 70 1.23 -19.07 -0.84
N GLN A 71 1.91 -18.09 -0.25
CA GLN A 71 1.28 -16.84 0.17
C GLN A 71 2.25 -15.66 0.20
N LEU A 72 1.70 -14.46 0.10
CA LEU A 72 2.36 -13.21 0.47
C LEU A 72 1.65 -12.63 1.70
N VAL A 73 2.41 -12.35 2.77
CA VAL A 73 1.89 -11.64 3.96
C VAL A 73 2.48 -10.25 4.00
N ILE A 74 1.64 -9.24 4.10
CA ILE A 74 2.04 -7.83 4.23
C ILE A 74 1.71 -7.37 5.63
N THR A 75 2.70 -6.86 6.35
CA THR A 75 2.54 -6.33 7.71
C THR A 75 2.86 -4.83 7.72
N HIS A 76 1.98 -4.02 8.32
CA HIS A 76 2.24 -2.61 8.61
C HIS A 76 1.58 -2.17 9.93
N HIS A 77 1.96 -0.99 10.42
CA HIS A 77 1.56 -0.52 11.76
C HIS A 77 0.65 0.73 11.73
N GLY A 78 -0.07 0.90 10.61
CA GLY A 78 -1.02 2.00 10.44
C GLY A 78 -2.16 1.98 11.47
N GLN A 79 -3.01 3.01 11.46
CA GLN A 79 -4.25 3.00 12.25
C GLN A 79 -5.04 1.71 11.94
N PRO A 80 -5.52 0.97 12.96
CA PRO A 80 -6.32 -0.23 12.74
C PRO A 80 -7.57 0.07 11.90
N PHE A 81 -8.06 -0.93 11.17
CA PHE A 81 -9.25 -0.81 10.35
C PHE A 81 -10.45 -0.41 11.20
N ASP A 82 -11.26 0.48 10.64
CA ASP A 82 -12.60 0.77 11.11
C ASP A 82 -13.66 0.29 10.09
N ALA A 83 -14.93 0.48 10.42
CA ALA A 83 -16.03 0.09 9.55
C ALA A 83 -16.01 0.76 8.18
N SER A 84 -15.45 1.97 8.06
CA SER A 84 -15.29 2.67 6.78
C SER A 84 -14.19 2.02 5.94
N ASP A 85 -13.09 1.61 6.56
CA ASP A 85 -12.01 0.89 5.88
C ASP A 85 -12.50 -0.46 5.32
N VAL A 86 -13.27 -1.23 6.12
CA VAL A 86 -13.89 -2.51 5.68
C VAL A 86 -14.84 -2.30 4.50
N LYS A 87 -15.74 -1.31 4.59
CA LYS A 87 -16.66 -0.97 3.50
C LYS A 87 -15.91 -0.51 2.25
N GLY A 88 -14.85 0.29 2.41
CA GLY A 88 -14.04 0.80 1.31
C GLY A 88 -13.31 -0.33 0.57
N VAL A 89 -12.67 -1.25 1.29
CA VAL A 89 -11.96 -2.37 0.68
C VAL A 89 -12.90 -3.42 0.08
N CYS A 90 -14.12 -3.55 0.61
CA CYS A 90 -15.17 -4.44 0.06
C CYS A 90 -16.07 -3.77 -0.99
N GLY A 91 -15.90 -2.47 -1.26
CA GLY A 91 -16.70 -1.74 -2.25
C GLY A 91 -16.10 -1.74 -3.64
N ILE A 92 -16.89 -1.26 -4.61
CA ILE A 92 -16.44 -0.79 -5.92
C ILE A 92 -16.91 0.66 -6.03
N ASP A 93 -15.99 1.60 -5.85
CA ASP A 93 -16.32 3.01 -5.95
C ASP A 93 -16.26 3.46 -7.41
N GLU A 94 -17.43 3.55 -8.06
CA GLU A 94 -17.60 4.15 -9.39
C GLU A 94 -17.40 5.68 -9.32
N SER A 95 -16.16 6.13 -9.11
CA SER A 95 -15.84 7.53 -9.35
C SER A 95 -15.86 7.80 -10.86
N THR A 96 -17.03 8.17 -11.38
CA THR A 96 -17.27 8.95 -12.61
C THR A 96 -16.80 10.40 -12.43
N LYS A 97 -15.62 10.60 -11.82
CA LYS A 97 -14.95 11.90 -11.73
C LYS A 97 -13.49 11.72 -12.14
N THR A 98 -13.16 12.27 -13.31
CA THR A 98 -11.83 12.66 -13.82
C THR A 98 -10.63 11.78 -13.43
N ILE A 99 -10.00 11.24 -14.48
CA ILE A 99 -8.78 10.39 -14.55
C ILE A 99 -7.54 10.91 -13.79
N THR A 100 -7.58 12.08 -13.17
CA THR A 100 -6.39 12.78 -12.64
C THR A 100 -6.12 12.61 -11.14
N SER A 101 -6.84 11.72 -10.44
CA SER A 101 -6.63 11.48 -8.99
C SER A 101 -6.10 10.07 -8.76
N ILE A 102 -4.81 9.96 -8.49
CA ILE A 102 -4.18 8.75 -7.94
C ILE A 102 -4.70 8.60 -6.50
N GLY A 103 -5.30 7.45 -6.19
CA GLY A 103 -5.94 7.17 -4.89
C GLY A 103 -7.47 7.07 -4.99
N ARG A 104 -7.98 6.00 -5.61
CA ARG A 104 -9.39 5.61 -5.53
C ARG A 104 -9.51 4.49 -4.49
N PHE A 105 -10.18 4.78 -3.37
CA PHE A 105 -10.48 3.77 -2.35
C PHE A 105 -11.18 2.56 -3.00
N GLY A 106 -10.69 1.35 -2.69
CA GLY A 106 -11.28 0.08 -3.12
C GLY A 106 -10.75 -0.47 -4.45
N ILE A 107 -10.52 0.36 -5.48
CA ILE A 107 -10.06 -0.14 -6.81
C ILE A 107 -8.57 -0.52 -6.78
N GLY A 108 -7.74 0.29 -6.14
CA GLY A 108 -6.30 0.02 -6.01
C GLY A 108 -6.05 -1.32 -5.32
N PHE A 109 -6.78 -1.57 -4.22
CA PHE A 109 -6.70 -2.84 -3.51
C PHE A 109 -7.12 -4.03 -4.37
N LYS A 110 -8.09 -3.90 -5.29
CA LYS A 110 -8.50 -5.04 -6.15
C LYS A 110 -7.37 -5.57 -7.04
N SER A 111 -6.29 -4.81 -7.26
CA SER A 111 -5.13 -5.29 -8.02
C SER A 111 -4.46 -6.53 -7.40
N VAL A 112 -4.64 -6.81 -6.09
CA VAL A 112 -4.15 -8.04 -5.44
C VAL A 112 -4.73 -9.31 -6.06
N TYR A 113 -5.92 -9.23 -6.68
CA TYR A 113 -6.57 -10.37 -7.33
C TYR A 113 -5.85 -10.84 -8.60
N SER A 114 -4.78 -10.14 -9.01
CA SER A 114 -3.85 -10.63 -10.03
C SER A 114 -3.05 -11.85 -9.53
N PHE A 115 -2.90 -12.01 -8.21
CA PHE A 115 -2.12 -13.09 -7.60
C PHE A 115 -2.89 -13.92 -6.58
N THR A 116 -4.04 -13.46 -6.09
CA THR A 116 -4.89 -14.19 -5.13
C THR A 116 -6.35 -14.28 -5.58
N LYS A 117 -7.05 -15.32 -5.16
CA LYS A 117 -8.50 -15.45 -5.34
C LYS A 117 -9.30 -14.90 -4.15
N ARG A 118 -8.65 -14.77 -2.98
CA ARG A 118 -9.31 -14.48 -1.71
C ARG A 118 -8.31 -13.85 -0.72
N PRO A 119 -8.10 -12.53 -0.77
CA PRO A 119 -7.27 -11.85 0.21
C PRO A 119 -7.94 -11.85 1.59
N GLU A 120 -7.13 -11.88 2.64
CA GLU A 120 -7.58 -11.75 4.03
C GLU A 120 -6.94 -10.54 4.69
N ILE A 121 -7.67 -9.90 5.61
CA ILE A 121 -7.24 -8.72 6.35
C ILE A 121 -7.49 -8.96 7.83
N HIS A 122 -6.45 -8.75 8.63
CA HIS A 122 -6.49 -8.82 10.09
C HIS A 122 -5.96 -7.51 10.67
N SER A 123 -6.84 -6.73 11.31
CA SER A 123 -6.50 -5.39 11.80
C SER A 123 -7.45 -4.95 12.91
N GLY A 124 -6.92 -4.68 14.11
CA GLY A 124 -7.77 -4.35 15.26
C GLY A 124 -8.81 -5.44 15.55
N ASP A 125 -10.06 -5.07 15.69
CA ASP A 125 -11.15 -6.03 15.93
C ASP A 125 -11.58 -6.77 14.64
N GLU A 126 -11.04 -6.40 13.47
CA GLU A 126 -11.44 -6.95 12.17
C GLU A 126 -10.57 -8.15 11.77
N ALA A 127 -11.23 -9.23 11.31
CA ALA A 127 -10.61 -10.41 10.73
C ALA A 127 -11.56 -10.99 9.66
N PHE A 128 -11.28 -10.71 8.39
CA PHE A 128 -12.15 -11.12 7.29
C PHE A 128 -11.37 -11.46 6.02
N GLY A 129 -11.87 -12.47 5.30
CA GLY A 129 -11.54 -12.72 3.90
C GLY A 129 -12.49 -11.98 2.98
N ILE A 130 -12.05 -11.69 1.76
CA ILE A 130 -12.89 -11.07 0.74
C ILE A 130 -13.08 -12.06 -0.41
N ASP A 131 -14.28 -12.62 -0.50
CA ASP A 131 -14.68 -13.48 -1.60
C ASP A 131 -15.17 -12.63 -2.78
N THR A 132 -14.90 -13.07 -4.01
CA THR A 132 -15.50 -12.49 -5.22
C THR A 132 -15.39 -10.96 -5.26
N PHE A 133 -14.19 -10.43 -4.95
CA PHE A 133 -13.87 -9.00 -4.91
C PHE A 133 -14.52 -8.19 -3.79
N VAL A 134 -15.78 -8.42 -3.44
CA VAL A 134 -16.59 -7.49 -2.64
C VAL A 134 -17.35 -8.16 -1.49
N TRP A 135 -17.27 -9.47 -1.31
CA TRP A 135 -18.04 -10.17 -0.29
C TRP A 135 -17.17 -10.47 0.92
N PRO A 136 -17.28 -9.70 2.03
CA PRO A 136 -16.56 -10.01 3.24
C PRO A 136 -17.13 -11.29 3.88
N THR A 137 -16.24 -12.12 4.41
CA THR A 137 -16.56 -13.32 5.18
C THR A 137 -15.63 -13.37 6.38
N SER A 138 -16.19 -13.62 7.57
CA SER A 138 -15.40 -13.75 8.81
C SER A 138 -14.34 -14.85 8.66
N VAL A 139 -13.15 -14.63 9.21
CA VAL A 139 -12.11 -15.65 9.33
C VAL A 139 -11.57 -15.70 10.75
N GLU A 140 -10.86 -16.78 11.08
CA GLU A 140 -10.16 -16.90 12.35
C GLU A 140 -9.04 -15.85 12.45
N PRO A 141 -8.98 -15.07 13.54
CA PRO A 141 -7.90 -14.11 13.74
C PRO A 141 -6.53 -14.80 13.84
N ILE A 142 -5.53 -14.25 13.18
CA ILE A 142 -4.14 -14.70 13.29
C ILE A 142 -3.37 -13.93 14.36
N GLU A 143 -2.28 -14.51 14.84
CA GLU A 143 -1.39 -13.86 15.81
C GLU A 143 -0.79 -12.56 15.24
N ARG A 144 -0.93 -11.48 16.00
CA ARG A 144 -0.41 -10.15 15.66
C ARG A 144 -0.32 -9.29 16.92
N THR A 145 0.53 -8.27 16.89
CA THR A 145 0.50 -7.24 17.93
C THR A 145 -0.71 -6.32 17.74
N PRO A 146 -1.20 -5.62 18.78
CA PRO A 146 -2.40 -4.78 18.67
C PRO A 146 -2.33 -3.69 17.58
N SER A 147 -1.12 -3.17 17.30
CA SER A 147 -0.89 -2.13 16.29
C SER A 147 -0.69 -2.67 14.87
N GLN A 148 -0.49 -3.97 14.70
CA GLN A 148 -0.25 -4.60 13.40
C GLN A 148 -1.55 -4.80 12.62
N THR A 149 -1.50 -4.40 11.36
CA THR A 149 -2.37 -4.88 10.30
C THR A 149 -1.61 -5.91 9.49
N LYS A 150 -2.20 -7.08 9.28
CA LYS A 150 -1.70 -8.13 8.39
C LYS A 150 -2.67 -8.33 7.25
N ILE A 151 -2.17 -8.25 6.02
CA ILE A 151 -2.90 -8.60 4.81
C ILE A 151 -2.29 -9.89 4.29
N VAL A 152 -3.09 -10.96 4.20
CA VAL A 152 -2.64 -12.27 3.74
C VAL A 152 -3.20 -12.50 2.34
N LEU A 153 -2.31 -12.78 1.39
CA LEU A 153 -2.66 -13.08 0.01
C LEU A 153 -2.24 -14.52 -0.28
N PRO A 154 -3.13 -15.52 -0.13
CA PRO A 154 -2.88 -16.86 -0.63
C PRO A 154 -2.67 -16.80 -2.15
N LEU A 155 -1.51 -17.23 -2.63
CA LEU A 155 -1.16 -17.18 -4.04
C LEU A 155 -1.97 -18.22 -4.83
N ASP A 156 -2.29 -17.91 -6.08
CA ASP A 156 -2.94 -18.88 -6.96
C ASP A 156 -1.99 -20.04 -7.25
N ALA A 157 -2.35 -21.25 -6.82
CA ALA A 157 -1.51 -22.44 -6.97
C ALA A 157 -1.22 -22.80 -8.44
N ASP A 158 -2.05 -22.32 -9.36
CA ASP A 158 -1.88 -22.51 -10.81
C ASP A 158 -0.85 -21.53 -11.42
N ASP A 159 -0.55 -20.42 -10.73
CA ASP A 159 0.43 -19.43 -11.16
C ASP A 159 1.83 -19.74 -10.62
N LYS A 160 2.62 -20.44 -11.44
CA LYS A 160 3.99 -20.83 -11.09
C LYS A 160 4.99 -19.66 -11.10
N ASN A 161 4.62 -18.52 -11.69
CA ASN A 161 5.49 -17.36 -11.79
C ASN A 161 5.19 -16.31 -10.71
N ALA A 162 4.08 -16.43 -9.98
CA ALA A 162 3.63 -15.46 -8.99
C ALA A 162 4.73 -15.04 -8.02
N GLN A 163 5.43 -16.01 -7.41
CA GLN A 163 6.49 -15.73 -6.45
C GLN A 163 7.64 -14.92 -7.09
N ALA A 164 8.13 -15.35 -8.25
CA ALA A 164 9.24 -14.68 -8.93
C ALA A 164 8.86 -13.26 -9.39
N GLU A 165 7.66 -13.08 -9.95
CA GLU A 165 7.16 -11.77 -10.36
C GLU A 165 7.02 -10.82 -9.17
N ILE A 166 6.48 -11.29 -8.04
CA ILE A 166 6.34 -10.48 -6.82
C ILE A 166 7.72 -10.10 -6.27
N GLU A 167 8.66 -11.05 -6.21
CA GLU A 167 10.03 -10.79 -5.75
C GLU A 167 10.73 -9.75 -6.62
N GLU A 168 10.66 -9.89 -7.95
CA GLU A 168 11.19 -8.90 -8.89
C GLU A 168 10.51 -7.52 -8.71
N GLY A 169 9.20 -7.50 -8.49
CA GLY A 169 8.47 -6.27 -8.19
C GLY A 169 8.93 -5.58 -6.90
N LEU A 170 9.21 -6.34 -5.84
CA LEU A 170 9.72 -5.83 -4.57
C LEU A 170 11.15 -5.28 -4.72
N GLN A 171 12.01 -6.00 -5.42
CA GLN A 171 13.36 -5.53 -5.76
C GLN A 171 13.29 -4.24 -6.59
N GLY A 172 12.41 -4.20 -7.59
CA GLY A 172 12.19 -3.07 -8.50
C GLY A 172 11.67 -1.78 -7.84
N LEU A 173 11.16 -1.83 -6.61
CA LEU A 173 10.76 -0.62 -5.87
C LEU A 173 11.93 0.37 -5.73
N GLY A 174 13.12 -0.16 -5.42
CA GLY A 174 14.30 0.61 -5.08
C GLY A 174 14.15 1.52 -3.85
N PRO A 175 15.27 1.99 -3.26
CA PRO A 175 15.23 2.85 -2.08
C PRO A 175 14.55 4.20 -2.34
N ARG A 176 14.53 4.66 -3.60
CA ARG A 176 13.94 5.95 -4.03
C ARG A 176 12.43 6.02 -3.79
N THR A 177 11.73 4.89 -3.72
CA THR A 177 10.31 4.86 -3.36
C THR A 177 10.07 5.57 -2.01
N LEU A 178 10.98 5.46 -1.05
CA LEU A 178 10.90 6.12 0.26
C LEU A 178 11.01 7.65 0.20
N LEU A 179 11.47 8.25 -0.91
CA LEU A 179 11.46 9.71 -1.07
C LEU A 179 10.04 10.27 -1.24
N PHE A 180 9.13 9.46 -1.77
CA PHE A 180 7.76 9.86 -2.10
C PHE A 180 6.76 9.52 -0.99
N LEU A 181 7.15 8.66 -0.05
CA LEU A 181 6.39 8.34 1.15
C LEU A 181 6.70 9.36 2.26
N ARG A 182 5.75 9.69 3.12
CA ARG A 182 5.93 10.67 4.22
C ARG A 182 5.96 10.01 5.58
N HIS A 183 5.25 8.92 5.78
CA HIS A 183 5.10 8.26 7.06
C HIS A 183 5.84 6.94 7.14
N ILE A 184 5.92 6.17 6.05
CA ILE A 184 6.76 4.96 5.97
C ILE A 184 8.23 5.37 5.95
N LYS A 185 9.06 4.71 6.77
CA LYS A 185 10.51 4.89 6.86
C LYS A 185 11.28 3.65 6.41
N GLU A 186 10.64 2.49 6.46
CA GLU A 186 11.28 1.22 6.16
C GLU A 186 10.35 0.35 5.30
N ILE A 187 10.93 -0.31 4.29
CA ILE A 187 10.30 -1.37 3.51
C ILE A 187 11.25 -2.56 3.57
N SER A 188 10.81 -3.70 4.07
CA SER A 188 11.61 -4.92 4.13
C SER A 188 10.87 -6.10 3.52
N TRP A 189 11.59 -7.07 2.98
CA TRP A 189 10.99 -8.29 2.50
C TRP A 189 11.85 -9.52 2.72
N MET A 190 11.16 -10.65 2.91
CA MET A 190 11.75 -11.97 3.04
C MET A 190 11.18 -12.89 1.98
N VAL A 191 12.00 -13.83 1.51
CA VAL A 191 11.62 -14.86 0.56
C VAL A 191 11.98 -16.22 1.14
N GLY A 192 11.00 -17.12 1.25
CA GLY A 192 11.22 -18.47 1.81
C GLY A 192 11.76 -18.47 3.25
N GLY A 193 11.47 -17.42 4.03
CA GLY A 193 11.96 -17.25 5.39
C GLY A 193 13.34 -16.58 5.53
N ALA A 194 14.03 -16.31 4.42
CA ALA A 194 15.32 -15.60 4.43
C ALA A 194 15.14 -14.11 4.08
N PRO A 195 15.87 -13.18 4.74
CA PRO A 195 15.90 -11.78 4.32
C PRO A 195 16.39 -11.64 2.87
N ALA A 196 15.58 -10.99 2.02
CA ALA A 196 15.89 -10.80 0.61
C ALA A 196 16.18 -9.32 0.28
N GLY A 197 15.58 -8.38 1.02
CA GLY A 197 16.03 -7.01 0.96
C GLY A 197 15.39 -6.08 1.99
N LEU A 198 15.97 -4.89 2.07
CA LEU A 198 15.64 -3.85 3.01
C LEU A 198 15.89 -2.50 2.37
N TYR A 199 14.92 -1.59 2.47
CA TYR A 199 15.06 -0.18 2.18
C TYR A 199 14.71 0.63 3.41
N PHE A 200 15.52 1.61 3.73
CA PHE A 200 15.35 2.47 4.89
C PHE A 200 15.68 3.92 4.53
N ARG A 201 15.05 4.87 5.24
CA ARG A 201 15.42 6.28 5.17
C ARG A 201 15.59 6.90 6.54
N ASP A 202 16.57 7.78 6.64
CA ASP A 202 16.76 8.61 7.81
C ASP A 202 15.70 9.71 7.91
N ASP A 203 15.58 10.28 9.11
CA ASP A 203 14.81 11.50 9.31
C ASP A 203 15.40 12.65 8.48
N PRO A 204 14.56 13.42 7.76
CA PRO A 204 15.05 14.50 6.92
C PRO A 204 15.81 15.56 7.70
N LYS A 205 17.08 15.80 7.34
CA LYS A 205 17.89 16.88 7.90
C LYS A 205 17.54 18.21 7.22
N THR A 206 17.09 19.20 7.99
CA THR A 206 16.81 20.54 7.43
C THR A 206 18.11 21.29 7.19
N LEU A 207 18.33 21.74 5.94
CA LEU A 207 19.53 22.49 5.55
C LEU A 207 19.26 24.00 5.35
N GLY A 208 17.99 24.38 5.18
CA GLY A 208 17.60 25.77 4.96
C GLY A 208 16.11 25.87 4.65
N HIS A 209 15.64 27.10 4.39
CA HIS A 209 14.23 27.33 4.08
C HIS A 209 13.80 26.54 2.83
N GLY A 210 12.93 25.55 3.03
CA GLY A 210 12.42 24.72 1.95
C GLY A 210 13.41 23.66 1.44
N VAL A 211 14.58 23.47 2.08
CA VAL A 211 15.60 22.49 1.66
C VAL A 211 15.83 21.47 2.77
N ARG A 212 15.69 20.20 2.43
CA ARG A 212 15.97 19.07 3.33
C ARG A 212 16.88 18.07 2.63
N GLN A 213 17.70 17.37 3.41
CA GLN A 213 18.49 16.23 2.95
C GLN A 213 17.88 14.95 3.50
N ILE A 214 17.76 13.94 2.67
CA ILE A 214 17.31 12.59 3.04
C ILE A 214 18.40 11.61 2.63
N ALA A 215 18.84 10.78 3.55
CA ALA A 215 19.66 9.62 3.25
C ALA A 215 18.74 8.41 3.07
N LEU A 216 18.97 7.68 2.00
CA LEU A 216 18.34 6.40 1.71
C LEU A 216 19.41 5.33 1.82
N MET A 217 19.06 4.27 2.52
CA MET A 217 19.89 3.08 2.65
C MET A 217 19.11 1.91 2.09
N GLY A 218 19.82 0.97 1.49
CA GLY A 218 19.23 -0.24 0.98
C GLY A 218 20.21 -1.39 1.04
N GLN A 219 19.68 -2.58 1.19
CA GLN A 219 20.41 -3.81 1.00
C GLN A 219 19.59 -4.69 0.06
N GLN A 220 20.19 -5.05 -1.06
CA GLN A 220 19.60 -5.97 -2.04
C GLN A 220 20.70 -6.87 -2.58
N ASP A 221 20.46 -8.19 -2.61
CA ASP A 221 21.42 -9.18 -3.12
C ASP A 221 22.83 -9.06 -2.51
N GLY A 222 22.88 -8.74 -1.21
CA GLY A 222 24.14 -8.54 -0.47
C GLY A 222 24.90 -7.25 -0.81
N ARG A 223 24.36 -6.38 -1.67
CA ARG A 223 24.93 -5.07 -1.98
C ARG A 223 24.27 -4.00 -1.12
N GLU A 224 25.11 -3.20 -0.47
CA GLU A 224 24.67 -1.99 0.22
C GLU A 224 24.51 -0.84 -0.79
N ILE A 225 23.43 -0.09 -0.63
CA ILE A 225 23.10 1.09 -1.41
C ILE A 225 22.97 2.25 -0.43
N GLU A 226 23.81 3.27 -0.56
CA GLU A 226 23.63 4.54 0.13
C GLU A 226 23.40 5.64 -0.92
N GLU A 227 22.27 6.34 -0.83
CA GLU A 227 21.98 7.52 -1.64
C GLU A 227 21.63 8.70 -0.76
N ARG A 228 22.16 9.88 -1.09
CA ARG A 228 21.80 11.13 -0.42
C ARG A 228 21.11 12.07 -1.39
N TRP A 229 19.97 12.62 -0.96
CA TRP A 229 19.07 13.41 -1.78
C TRP A 229 18.76 14.75 -1.13
N LEU A 230 18.90 15.83 -1.90
CA LEU A 230 18.34 17.14 -1.56
C LEU A 230 16.89 17.20 -2.06
N VAL A 231 15.98 17.48 -1.15
CA VAL A 231 14.56 17.68 -1.40
C VAL A 231 14.24 19.15 -1.20
N PHE A 232 13.87 19.81 -2.29
CA PHE A 232 13.44 21.19 -2.31
C PHE A 232 11.91 21.24 -2.23
N SER A 233 11.39 22.22 -1.52
CA SER A 233 9.97 22.48 -1.44
C SER A 233 9.68 23.97 -1.58
N ARG A 234 8.76 24.31 -2.47
CA ARG A 234 8.27 25.68 -2.66
C ARG A 234 6.76 25.74 -2.51
N SER A 235 6.29 26.78 -1.83
CA SER A 235 4.88 27.11 -1.76
C SER A 235 4.47 27.77 -3.08
N ARG A 236 3.48 27.22 -3.79
CA ARG A 236 2.80 27.88 -4.90
C ARG A 236 1.39 28.25 -4.49
N GLN A 237 1.04 29.51 -4.68
CA GLN A 237 -0.34 29.97 -4.57
C GLN A 237 -0.94 30.08 -5.96
N TRP A 238 -2.00 29.34 -6.19
CA TRP A 238 -2.86 29.50 -7.36
C TRP A 238 -4.06 30.35 -6.93
N ARG A 239 -4.22 31.50 -7.57
CA ARG A 239 -5.37 32.40 -7.37
C ARG A 239 -6.36 32.20 -8.51
N HIS A 240 -7.56 31.75 -8.16
CA HIS A 240 -8.74 31.77 -9.02
C HIS A 240 -9.76 32.75 -8.42
N PRO A 241 -10.60 33.43 -9.21
CA PRO A 241 -11.59 34.39 -8.68
C PRO A 241 -12.55 33.81 -7.62
N ARG A 242 -12.72 32.48 -7.58
CA ARG A 242 -13.62 31.76 -6.67
C ARG A 242 -12.92 30.93 -5.58
N TRP A 243 -11.60 30.74 -5.64
CA TRP A 243 -10.85 29.96 -4.64
C TRP A 243 -9.34 30.26 -4.67
N LEU A 244 -8.71 30.09 -3.52
CA LEU A 244 -7.25 30.11 -3.36
C LEU A 244 -6.76 28.69 -3.08
N ARG A 245 -5.86 28.16 -3.93
CA ARG A 245 -5.22 26.85 -3.71
C ARG A 245 -3.75 27.05 -3.38
N ARG A 246 -3.30 26.47 -2.26
CA ARG A 246 -1.89 26.45 -1.86
C ARG A 246 -1.34 25.05 -2.07
N ASP A 247 -0.43 24.92 -3.04
CA ASP A 247 0.29 23.68 -3.30
C ASP A 247 1.71 23.79 -2.80
N ARG A 248 2.29 22.66 -2.39
CA ARG A 248 3.73 22.56 -2.16
C ARG A 248 4.31 21.71 -3.29
N VAL A 249 5.16 22.32 -4.11
CA VAL A 249 5.86 21.62 -5.19
C VAL A 249 7.18 21.11 -4.65
N PHE A 250 7.49 19.85 -4.91
CA PHE A 250 8.73 19.21 -4.51
C PHE A 250 9.61 18.92 -5.74
N SER A 251 10.92 19.06 -5.58
CA SER A 251 11.92 18.59 -6.54
C SER A 251 13.06 17.93 -5.78
N VAL A 252 13.67 16.91 -6.37
CA VAL A 252 14.73 16.12 -5.73
C VAL A 252 16.00 16.12 -6.58
N CYS A 253 17.16 16.12 -5.93
CA CYS A 253 18.48 16.08 -6.57
C CYS A 253 19.42 15.18 -5.77
N ARG A 254 20.12 14.26 -6.43
CA ARG A 254 21.10 13.37 -5.77
C ARG A 254 22.39 14.14 -5.52
N THR A 255 22.88 14.13 -4.29
CA THR A 255 24.19 14.73 -3.97
C THR A 255 25.30 13.83 -4.48
N GLY A 256 26.29 14.40 -5.19
CA GLY A 256 27.43 13.67 -5.75
C GLY A 256 27.38 13.36 -7.25
N CYS A 257 26.27 13.69 -7.94
CA CYS A 257 26.17 13.68 -9.41
C CYS A 257 26.12 15.08 -10.03
N CYS A 258 26.23 16.14 -9.23
CA CYS A 258 26.35 17.51 -9.72
C CYS A 258 27.84 17.80 -9.97
N ALA A 259 28.30 17.49 -11.18
CA ALA A 259 29.47 18.11 -11.79
C ALA A 259 28.98 19.10 -12.85
#